data_AF-A0A316QK22-F1
#
_entry.id   AF-A0A316QK22-F1
#
_cell.length_a   1.000
_cell.length_b   1.000
_cell.length_c   1.000
_cell.angle_alpha   90.00
_cell.angle_beta   90.00
_cell.angle_gamma   90.00
#
_symmetry.space_group_name_H-M   'P 1'
#
loop_
_entity.id
_entity.type
_entity.pdbx_description
1 polymer ?
#
loop_
_entity_poly.entity_id
_entity_poly.type
_entity_poly.pdbx_seq_one_letter_code
_entity_poly.pdbx_strand_id
1 'polypeptide(L)'
;MATTLKRILAVVALIAVVFTVGFLVFTGNRLGRYPNAREDFENKTYLSDDGNRVAFKADNTVYYTVGENQVKLTITDYKDGVIYLEKDEASYMFVAIGGDTLYDAQEKEFFYRRDGA
;
A
#
# COMPACT_ATOMS: atom_id res chain seq x y z
N MET A 1 42.55 -10.98 8.36
CA MET A 1 41.28 -11.00 9.13
C MET A 1 40.52 -9.65 9.09
N ALA A 2 41.21 -8.51 9.24
CA ALA A 2 40.57 -7.17 9.22
C ALA A 2 39.95 -6.74 7.86
N THR A 3 40.50 -7.22 6.73
CA THR A 3 40.00 -6.91 5.38
C THR A 3 38.67 -7.59 5.06
N THR A 4 38.45 -8.80 5.58
CA THR A 4 37.21 -9.56 5.39
C THR A 4 36.06 -8.94 6.19
N LEU A 5 36.32 -8.54 7.45
CA LEU A 5 35.31 -7.90 8.31
C LEU A 5 34.86 -6.54 7.76
N LYS A 6 35.79 -5.72 7.25
CA LYS A 6 35.46 -4.44 6.59
C LYS A 6 34.61 -4.62 5.34
N ARG A 7 34.85 -5.67 4.55
CA ARG A 7 34.04 -5.99 3.37
C ARG A 7 32.64 -6.44 3.74
N ILE A 8 32.48 -7.26 4.77
CA ILE A 8 31.16 -7.70 5.25
C ILE A 8 30.36 -6.51 5.76
N LEU A 9 30.95 -5.62 6.56
CA LEU A 9 30.30 -4.40 7.04
C LEU A 9 29.90 -3.46 5.89
N ALA A 10 30.75 -3.31 4.87
CA ALA A 10 30.44 -2.50 3.70
C ALA A 10 29.26 -3.07 2.89
N VAL A 11 29.15 -4.39 2.76
CA VAL A 11 28.04 -5.05 2.06
C VAL A 11 26.74 -4.90 2.86
N VAL A 12 26.77 -5.07 4.18
CA VAL A 12 25.59 -4.88 5.04
C VAL A 12 25.12 -3.42 5.00
N ALA A 13 26.04 -2.46 5.03
CA ALA A 13 25.70 -1.03 4.90
C ALA A 13 25.10 -0.72 3.52
N LEU A 14 25.63 -1.31 2.45
CA LEU A 14 25.08 -1.15 1.09
C LEU A 14 23.66 -1.70 0.99
N ILE A 15 23.42 -2.90 1.54
CA ILE A 15 22.08 -3.50 1.59
C ILE A 15 21.14 -2.60 2.39
N ALA A 16 21.54 -2.10 3.56
CA ALA A 16 20.73 -1.19 4.37
C ALA A 16 20.39 0.11 3.60
N VAL A 17 21.34 0.68 2.86
CA VAL A 17 21.10 1.88 2.02
C VAL A 17 20.14 1.55 0.87
N VAL A 18 20.30 0.42 0.18
CA VAL A 18 19.39 0.01 -0.90
C VAL A 18 17.98 -0.25 -0.36
N PHE A 19 17.84 -0.88 0.80
CA PHE A 19 16.55 -1.06 1.45
C PHE A 19 15.95 0.26 1.92
N THR A 20 16.76 1.19 2.47
CA THR A 20 16.27 2.49 2.94
C THR A 20 15.89 3.40 1.77
N VAL A 21 16.65 3.40 0.68
CA VAL A 21 16.36 4.17 -0.55
C VAL A 21 15.21 3.52 -1.31
N GLY A 22 15.17 2.19 -1.42
CA GLY A 22 14.02 1.47 -1.94
C GLY A 22 12.77 1.77 -1.14
N PHE A 23 12.85 1.70 0.19
CA PHE A 23 11.79 2.12 1.09
C PHE A 23 11.41 3.58 0.84
N LEU A 24 12.33 4.54 0.77
CA LEU A 24 12.03 5.96 0.51
C LEU A 24 11.43 6.23 -0.89
N VAL A 25 11.86 5.50 -1.92
CA VAL A 25 11.31 5.60 -3.28
C VAL A 25 9.91 5.00 -3.34
N PHE A 26 9.65 3.93 -2.58
CA PHE A 26 8.33 3.30 -2.48
C PHE A 26 7.40 3.93 -1.43
N THR A 27 7.91 4.64 -0.41
CA THR A 27 7.14 5.13 0.75
C THR A 27 7.23 6.64 1.03
N GLY A 28 8.19 7.38 0.45
CA GLY A 28 8.79 8.48 1.21
C GLY A 28 8.38 9.92 0.94
N ASN A 29 7.92 10.32 -0.25
CA ASN A 29 7.72 11.77 -0.51
C ASN A 29 6.51 12.13 -1.41
N ARG A 30 5.65 11.17 -1.72
CA ARG A 30 4.37 11.40 -2.42
C ARG A 30 3.15 10.89 -1.65
N LEU A 31 3.36 10.36 -0.45
CA LEU A 31 2.32 9.73 0.35
C LEU A 31 1.83 10.77 1.35
N GLY A 32 0.60 11.24 1.16
CA GLY A 32 -0.05 12.12 2.13
C GLY A 32 0.02 11.49 3.52
N ARG A 33 0.44 12.27 4.52
CA ARG A 33 0.39 11.82 5.92
C ARG A 33 -1.06 11.81 6.37
N TYR A 34 -1.47 10.77 7.11
CA TYR A 34 -2.76 10.78 7.79
C TYR A 34 -2.83 11.95 8.79
N PRO A 35 -3.98 12.64 8.93
CA PRO A 35 -5.29 12.37 8.33
C PRO A 35 -5.50 12.87 6.89
N ASN A 36 -4.56 13.65 6.33
CA ASN A 36 -4.76 14.35 5.06
C ASN A 36 -4.97 13.40 3.86
N ALA A 37 -4.41 12.18 3.92
CA ALA A 37 -4.60 11.17 2.87
C ALA A 37 -5.97 10.46 2.92
N ARG A 38 -6.75 10.57 4.01
CA ARG A 38 -8.06 9.92 4.10
C ARG A 38 -9.03 10.48 3.05
N GLU A 39 -9.06 11.80 2.92
CA GLU A 39 -9.86 12.50 1.91
C GLU A 39 -9.49 12.08 0.48
N ASP A 40 -8.23 11.68 0.27
CA ASP A 40 -7.75 11.21 -1.01
C ASP A 40 -8.25 9.80 -1.40
N PHE A 41 -8.88 9.04 -0.51
CA PHE A 41 -9.43 7.72 -0.86
C PHE A 41 -10.94 7.65 -0.67
N GLU A 42 -11.51 8.54 0.13
CA GLU A 42 -12.92 8.50 0.48
C GLU A 42 -13.84 8.55 -0.76
N ASN A 43 -14.80 7.63 -0.82
CA ASN A 43 -15.76 7.50 -1.91
C ASN A 43 -15.14 7.21 -3.30
N LYS A 44 -13.88 6.77 -3.35
CA LYS A 44 -13.21 6.41 -4.59
C LYS A 44 -13.25 4.91 -4.86
N THR A 45 -13.22 4.57 -6.14
CA THR A 45 -13.12 3.19 -6.62
C THR A 45 -11.84 2.97 -7.41
N TYR A 46 -11.15 1.87 -7.15
CA TYR A 46 -9.96 1.43 -7.84
C TYR A 46 -10.20 0.05 -8.49
N LEU A 47 -9.67 -0.14 -9.70
CA LEU A 47 -9.87 -1.33 -10.52
C LEU A 47 -8.53 -1.86 -11.01
N SER A 48 -8.34 -3.17 -11.00
CA SER A 48 -7.21 -3.83 -11.64
C SER A 48 -7.54 -4.30 -13.06
N ASP A 49 -6.53 -4.66 -13.83
CA ASP A 49 -6.70 -5.13 -15.21
C ASP A 49 -7.48 -6.46 -15.29
N ASP A 50 -7.39 -7.29 -14.25
CA ASP A 50 -8.10 -8.57 -14.14
C ASP A 50 -9.56 -8.41 -13.67
N GLY A 51 -10.01 -7.17 -13.44
CA GLY A 51 -11.39 -6.85 -13.05
C GLY A 51 -11.65 -6.88 -11.54
N ASN A 52 -10.61 -7.13 -10.73
CA ASN A 52 -10.71 -6.99 -9.27
C ASN A 52 -10.91 -5.51 -8.92
N ARG A 53 -11.57 -5.25 -7.77
CA ARG A 53 -11.97 -3.89 -7.40
C ARG A 53 -11.82 -3.63 -5.91
N VAL A 54 -11.33 -2.44 -5.57
CA VAL A 54 -11.32 -1.89 -4.22
C VAL A 54 -12.17 -0.62 -4.20
N ALA A 55 -13.19 -0.56 -3.34
CA ALA A 55 -14.06 0.61 -3.22
C ALA A 55 -14.10 1.13 -1.78
N PHE A 56 -13.71 2.37 -1.59
CA PHE A 56 -13.67 3.05 -0.29
C PHE A 56 -14.97 3.80 -0.04
N LYS A 57 -15.45 3.79 1.20
CA LYS A 57 -16.66 4.50 1.64
C LYS A 57 -16.34 5.48 2.76
N ALA A 58 -17.19 6.50 2.92
CA ALA A 58 -17.08 7.54 3.94
C ALA A 58 -17.04 7.01 5.39
N ASP A 59 -17.61 5.84 5.64
CA ASP A 59 -17.78 5.21 6.96
C ASP A 59 -16.60 4.31 7.38
N ASN A 60 -15.40 4.51 6.84
CA ASN A 60 -14.23 3.64 7.04
C ASN A 60 -14.43 2.18 6.55
N THR A 61 -15.43 1.94 5.71
CA THR A 61 -15.61 0.64 5.06
C THR A 61 -14.86 0.60 3.74
N VAL A 62 -14.22 -0.53 3.45
CA VAL A 62 -13.70 -0.86 2.12
C VAL A 62 -14.35 -2.15 1.64
N TYR A 63 -14.81 -2.16 0.39
CA TYR A 63 -15.25 -3.37 -0.28
C TYR A 63 -14.15 -3.84 -1.23
N TYR A 64 -13.60 -5.02 -0.94
CA TYR A 64 -12.63 -5.68 -1.80
C TYR A 64 -13.31 -6.81 -2.56
N THR A 65 -13.28 -6.75 -3.89
CA THR A 65 -13.87 -7.75 -4.79
C THR A 65 -12.77 -8.44 -5.59
N VAL A 66 -12.68 -9.76 -5.44
CA VAL A 66 -11.75 -10.64 -6.17
C VAL A 66 -12.57 -11.70 -6.90
N GLY A 67 -12.60 -11.64 -8.23
CA GLY A 67 -13.52 -12.44 -9.03
C GLY A 67 -14.99 -12.24 -8.60
N GLU A 68 -15.67 -13.33 -8.25
CA GLU A 68 -17.07 -13.30 -7.77
C GLU A 68 -17.21 -13.03 -6.26
N ASN A 69 -16.10 -13.04 -5.52
CA ASN A 69 -16.12 -12.88 -4.07
C ASN A 69 -16.01 -11.41 -3.69
N GLN A 70 -16.85 -10.98 -2.76
CA GLN A 70 -16.76 -9.65 -2.14
C GLN A 70 -16.54 -9.77 -0.64
N VAL A 71 -15.55 -9.03 -0.16
CA VAL A 71 -15.15 -8.96 1.24
C VAL A 71 -15.35 -7.54 1.73
N LYS A 72 -16.08 -7.38 2.83
CA LYS A 72 -16.16 -6.11 3.56
C LYS A 72 -15.00 -6.04 4.55
N LEU A 73 -14.20 -4.99 4.45
CA LEU A 73 -13.05 -4.71 5.29
C LEU A 73 -13.28 -3.39 6.05
N THR A 74 -12.71 -3.28 7.24
CA THR A 74 -12.73 -2.06 8.04
C THR A 74 -11.34 -1.45 8.07
N ILE A 75 -11.25 -0.16 7.78
CA ILE A 75 -10.02 0.60 7.88
C ILE A 75 -9.66 0.81 9.35
N THR A 76 -8.46 0.41 9.73
CA THR A 76 -7.94 0.54 11.09
C THR A 76 -6.87 1.62 11.21
N ASP A 77 -6.03 1.81 10.19
CA ASP A 77 -4.93 2.78 10.22
C ASP A 77 -4.51 3.22 8.82
N TYR A 78 -3.87 4.39 8.74
CA TYR A 78 -3.17 4.89 7.56
C TYR A 78 -1.85 5.52 7.98
N LYS A 79 -0.74 4.95 7.54
CA LYS A 79 0.58 5.53 7.83
C LYS A 79 1.54 5.20 6.72
N ASP A 80 2.39 6.18 6.39
CA ASP A 80 3.46 6.04 5.39
C ASP A 80 2.93 5.52 4.05
N GLY A 81 1.72 5.97 3.67
CA GLY A 81 0.96 5.57 2.48
C GLY A 81 0.52 4.11 2.44
N VAL A 82 0.56 3.42 3.57
CA VAL A 82 -0.02 2.09 3.73
C VAL A 82 -1.38 2.21 4.40
N ILE A 83 -2.37 1.55 3.80
CA ILE A 83 -3.75 1.43 4.26
C ILE A 83 -3.88 0.09 4.97
N TYR A 84 -4.18 0.13 6.26
CA TYR A 84 -4.38 -1.06 7.08
C TYR A 84 -5.87 -1.34 7.22
N LEU A 85 -6.24 -2.58 6.93
CA LEU A 85 -7.61 -3.04 6.85
C LEU A 85 -7.76 -4.34 7.64
N GLU A 86 -8.91 -4.56 8.27
CA GLU A 86 -9.19 -5.79 9.00
C GLU A 86 -10.56 -6.37 8.69
N LYS A 87 -10.62 -7.71 8.77
CA LYS A 87 -11.86 -8.49 8.84
C LYS A 87 -11.59 -9.73 9.67
N ASP A 88 -12.40 -9.98 10.70
CA ASP A 88 -12.36 -11.22 11.49
C ASP A 88 -10.92 -11.60 11.94
N GLU A 89 -10.17 -10.63 12.49
CA GLU A 89 -8.76 -10.76 12.91
C GLU A 89 -7.73 -10.94 11.78
N ALA A 90 -8.16 -11.04 10.52
CA ALA A 90 -7.26 -11.02 9.37
C ALA A 90 -6.96 -9.58 8.94
N SER A 91 -5.68 -9.26 8.82
CA SER A 91 -5.21 -7.95 8.34
C SER A 91 -4.90 -7.97 6.85
N TYR A 92 -5.31 -6.92 6.15
CA TYR A 92 -5.05 -6.65 4.74
C TYR A 92 -4.30 -5.32 4.61
N MET A 93 -3.46 -5.22 3.58
CA MET A 93 -2.61 -4.04 3.37
C MET A 93 -2.64 -3.61 1.91
N PHE A 94 -3.01 -2.35 1.68
CA PHE A 94 -2.84 -1.69 0.38
C PHE A 94 -1.83 -0.57 0.51
N VAL A 95 -0.88 -0.51 -0.42
CA VAL A 95 0.10 0.55 -0.51
C VAL A 95 -0.39 1.56 -1.55
N ALA A 96 -0.66 2.78 -1.13
CA ALA A 96 -0.84 3.88 -2.05
C ALA A 96 0.52 4.22 -2.67
N ILE A 97 0.60 4.19 -4.00
CA ILE A 97 1.81 4.57 -4.75
C ILE A 97 1.69 6.02 -5.23
N GLY A 98 0.46 6.47 -5.45
CA GLY A 98 0.08 7.86 -5.72
C GLY A 98 -1.42 8.03 -5.52
N GLY A 99 -1.94 9.24 -5.75
CA GLY A 99 -3.38 9.53 -5.56
C GLY A 99 -4.32 8.63 -6.38
N ASP A 100 -3.80 8.05 -7.47
CA ASP A 100 -4.60 7.32 -8.45
C ASP A 100 -4.19 5.84 -8.57
N THR A 101 -3.25 5.38 -7.75
CA THR A 101 -2.71 4.01 -7.84
C THR A 101 -2.52 3.39 -6.47
N LEU A 102 -3.07 2.20 -6.30
CA LEU A 102 -2.90 1.35 -5.13
C LEU A 102 -2.20 0.05 -5.54
N TYR A 103 -1.51 -0.56 -4.59
CA TYR A 103 -0.90 -1.87 -4.74
C TYR A 103 -1.36 -2.77 -3.60
N ASP A 104 -1.92 -3.93 -3.94
CA ASP A 104 -2.22 -4.99 -2.98
C ASP A 104 -0.94 -5.77 -2.68
N ALA A 105 -0.47 -5.68 -1.43
CA ALA A 105 0.74 -6.37 -1.00
C ALA A 105 0.58 -7.89 -0.89
N GLN A 106 -0.66 -8.37 -0.72
CA GLN A 106 -0.99 -9.78 -0.56
C GLN A 106 -1.08 -10.47 -1.92
N GLU A 107 -1.92 -9.93 -2.81
CA GLU A 107 -2.16 -10.49 -4.14
C GLU A 107 -1.12 -10.04 -5.17
N LYS A 108 -0.25 -9.08 -4.80
CA LYS A 108 0.81 -8.50 -5.64
C LYS A 108 0.27 -7.86 -6.92
N GLU A 109 -0.88 -7.20 -6.80
CA GLU A 109 -1.64 -6.64 -7.91
C GLU A 109 -1.74 -5.10 -7.80
N PHE A 110 -1.80 -4.42 -8.95
CA PHE A 110 -2.00 -2.97 -9.00
C PHE A 110 -3.47 -2.63 -9.29
N PHE A 111 -3.94 -1.57 -8.65
CA PHE A 111 -5.27 -1.01 -8.88
C PHE A 111 -5.15 0.47 -9.25
N TYR A 112 -5.95 0.89 -10.22
CA TYR A 112 -5.98 2.26 -10.73
C TYR A 112 -7.33 2.91 -10.47
N ARG A 113 -7.32 4.20 -10.11
CA ARG A 113 -8.55 4.93 -9.81
C ARG A 113 -9.45 4.98 -11.04
N ARG A 114 -10.67 4.50 -10.90
CA ARG A 114 -11.68 4.47 -11.98
C ARG A 114 -12.38 5.82 -12.17
N ASP A 115 -12.47 6.63 -11.12
CA ASP A 115 -13.18 7.92 -11.14
C ASP A 115 -12.39 9.06 -11.83
N GLY A 116 -11.45 8.71 -12.72
CA GLY A 116 -10.55 9.61 -13.42
C GLY A 116 -10.26 9.17 -14.85
N ALA A 117 -11.31 9.13 -15.67
CA ALA A 117 -11.23 9.24 -17.13
C ALA A 117 -12.26 10.29 -17.60
#